data_AF-A0A4P7GQA1-F1
#
_entry.id   AF-A0A4P7GQA1-F1
#
_cell.length_a   1.000
_cell.length_b   1.000
_cell.length_c   1.000
_cell.angle_alpha   90.00
_cell.angle_beta   90.00
_cell.angle_gamma   90.00
#
_symmetry.space_group_name_H-M   'P 1'
#
loop_
_entity.id
_entity.type
_entity.pdbx_description
1 polymer ?
#
loop_
_entity_poly.entity_id
_entity_poly.type
_entity_poly.pdbx_seq_one_letter_code
_entity_poly.pdbx_strand_id
1 'polypeptide(L)'
;MKLAPHHRLALAGAVLTSAIALTDAVTHGLTGGWSPFSEESEATTMVVVGCLVHGLTYAALALVLVREAPAFAATNRIARATRWVLLPSLVTLALGFLTAVPAMTAYHVTSGVVYDVSGLVATFAFLGLILGALVLGLAALRTRALGTGGQVLALMLPVLGVTVLLQVLAPLWAHPAYLETTLQLGLALVGVGATAPATTGRSVLPSQVG
;
A
#
# COMPACT_ATOMS: atom_id res chain seq x y z
N MET A 1 -19.09 -12.71 3.24
CA MET A 1 -18.03 -12.69 4.27
C MET A 1 -18.10 -11.38 5.04
N LYS A 2 -18.01 -11.40 6.38
CA LYS A 2 -17.86 -10.17 7.17
C LYS A 2 -16.37 -9.86 7.31
N LEU A 3 -15.93 -8.68 6.86
CA LEU A 3 -14.55 -8.23 7.02
C LEU A 3 -14.27 -7.84 8.46
N ALA A 4 -13.09 -8.23 8.97
CA ALA A 4 -12.64 -7.80 10.28
C ALA A 4 -12.49 -6.25 10.35
N PRO A 5 -12.56 -5.64 11.55
CA PRO A 5 -12.49 -4.18 11.68
C PRO A 5 -11.25 -3.54 11.05
N HIS A 6 -10.07 -4.15 11.17
CA HIS A 6 -8.83 -3.61 10.59
C HIS A 6 -8.85 -3.59 9.05
N HIS A 7 -9.42 -4.62 8.41
CA HIS A 7 -9.62 -4.61 6.96
C HIS A 7 -10.63 -3.56 6.51
N ARG A 8 -11.72 -3.36 7.25
CA ARG A 8 -12.70 -2.32 6.92
C ARG A 8 -12.10 -0.92 7.00
N LEU A 9 -11.34 -0.66 8.07
CA LEU A 9 -10.63 0.60 8.24
C LEU A 9 -9.60 0.82 7.12
N ALA A 10 -8.77 -0.18 6.85
CA ALA A 10 -7.76 -0.11 5.80
C ALA A 10 -8.37 0.04 4.40
N LEU A 11 -9.48 -0.63 4.12
CA LEU A 11 -10.16 -0.54 2.82
C LEU A 11 -10.84 0.83 2.64
N ALA A 12 -11.48 1.36 3.69
CA ALA A 12 -12.04 2.71 3.66
C ALA A 12 -10.92 3.75 3.42
N GLY A 13 -9.81 3.62 4.13
CA GLY A 13 -8.61 4.42 3.89
C GLY A 13 -8.12 4.31 2.46
N ALA A 14 -7.85 3.08 1.99
CA ALA A 14 -7.39 2.82 0.63
C ALA A 14 -8.30 3.42 -0.45
N VAL A 15 -9.62 3.33 -0.29
CA VAL A 15 -10.58 3.96 -1.22
C VAL A 15 -10.46 5.47 -1.20
N LEU A 16 -10.35 6.09 -0.02
CA LEU A 16 -10.21 7.54 0.10
C LEU A 16 -8.90 8.04 -0.50
N THR A 17 -7.76 7.43 -0.17
CA THR A 17 -6.47 7.80 -0.78
C THR A 17 -6.43 7.52 -2.27
N SER A 18 -7.03 6.43 -2.74
CA SER A 18 -7.14 6.16 -4.19
C SER A 18 -7.97 7.23 -4.88
N ALA A 19 -9.08 7.69 -4.27
CA ALA A 19 -9.87 8.78 -4.82
C ALA A 19 -9.06 10.07 -4.93
N ILE A 20 -8.25 10.40 -3.90
CA ILE A 20 -7.36 11.56 -3.92
C ILE A 20 -6.30 11.41 -5.03
N ALA A 21 -5.55 10.32 -5.03
CA ALA A 21 -4.45 10.09 -5.97
C ALA A 21 -4.94 10.00 -7.42
N LEU A 22 -6.10 9.39 -7.67
CA LEU A 22 -6.71 9.33 -9.00
C LEU A 22 -7.29 10.67 -9.42
N THR A 23 -7.81 11.49 -8.49
CA THR A 23 -8.20 12.87 -8.80
C THR A 23 -6.98 13.66 -9.28
N ASP A 24 -5.82 13.44 -8.68
CA ASP A 24 -4.57 14.06 -9.13
C ASP A 24 -4.16 13.61 -10.53
N ALA A 25 -4.11 12.30 -10.76
CA ALA A 25 -3.80 11.72 -12.06
C ALA A 25 -4.74 12.22 -13.17
N VAL A 26 -6.05 12.28 -12.90
CA VAL A 26 -7.06 12.73 -13.86
C VAL A 26 -6.96 14.23 -14.10
N THR A 27 -6.75 15.03 -13.05
CA THR A 27 -6.57 16.48 -13.20
C THR A 27 -5.35 16.78 -14.06
N HIS A 28 -4.23 16.11 -13.79
CA HIS A 28 -3.00 16.26 -14.56
C HIS A 28 -3.16 15.78 -16.00
N GLY A 29 -3.76 14.61 -16.20
CA GLY A 29 -4.03 14.07 -17.53
C GLY A 29 -4.94 14.94 -18.41
N LEU A 30 -5.92 15.64 -17.81
CA LEU A 30 -6.87 16.49 -18.52
C LEU A 30 -6.38 17.92 -18.72
N THR A 31 -5.65 18.48 -17.76
CA THR A 31 -5.35 19.93 -17.73
C THR A 31 -3.86 20.24 -17.85
N GLY A 32 -2.98 19.27 -17.61
CA GLY A 32 -1.55 19.48 -17.41
C GLY A 32 -1.19 20.14 -16.07
N GLY A 33 -2.17 20.56 -15.27
CA GLY A 33 -2.00 21.14 -13.94
C GLY A 33 -2.12 20.12 -12.81
N TRP A 34 -1.97 20.58 -11.58
CA TRP A 34 -2.04 19.73 -10.39
C TRP A 34 -3.40 19.82 -9.70
N SER A 35 -3.85 18.74 -9.06
CA SER A 35 -5.10 18.80 -8.30
C SER A 35 -4.94 19.58 -6.99
N PRO A 36 -6.05 19.98 -6.33
CA PRO A 36 -6.00 20.64 -5.03
C PRO A 36 -5.25 19.87 -3.94
N PHE A 37 -5.10 18.54 -4.09
CA PHE A 37 -4.45 17.66 -3.12
C PHE A 37 -2.96 17.42 -3.41
N SER A 38 -2.45 17.88 -4.55
CA SER A 38 -1.03 17.76 -4.92
C SER A 38 -0.15 18.63 -4.02
N GLU A 39 1.08 18.20 -3.76
CA GLU A 39 2.07 19.01 -3.03
C GLU A 39 2.41 20.33 -3.75
N GLU A 40 2.23 20.37 -5.07
CA GLU A 40 2.44 21.55 -5.93
C GLU A 40 1.22 22.49 -5.96
N SER A 41 0.17 22.18 -5.19
CA SER A 41 -1.07 22.96 -5.12
C SER A 41 -0.94 24.17 -4.19
N GLU A 42 -1.51 25.30 -4.59
CA GLU A 42 -1.67 26.47 -3.72
C GLU A 42 -2.76 26.26 -2.64
N ALA A 43 -3.60 25.23 -2.76
CA ALA A 43 -4.68 24.93 -1.82
C ALA A 43 -4.17 24.22 -0.55
N THR A 44 -3.35 24.91 0.24
CA THR A 44 -2.64 24.37 1.43
C THR A 44 -3.51 23.50 2.34
N THR A 45 -4.75 23.91 2.63
CA THR A 45 -5.66 23.13 3.47
C THR A 45 -6.00 21.77 2.85
N MET A 46 -6.23 21.70 1.54
CA MET A 46 -6.53 20.46 0.85
C MET A 46 -5.31 19.55 0.78
N VAL A 47 -4.11 20.10 0.60
CA VAL A 47 -2.84 19.36 0.69
C VAL A 47 -2.70 18.71 2.07
N VAL A 48 -2.91 19.46 3.15
CA VAL A 48 -2.82 18.93 4.52
C VAL A 48 -3.87 17.84 4.77
N VAL A 49 -5.13 18.05 4.34
CA VAL A 49 -6.17 17.02 4.43
C VAL A 49 -5.76 15.75 3.67
N GLY A 50 -5.25 15.91 2.45
CA GLY A 50 -4.74 14.81 1.64
C GLY A 50 -3.63 14.05 2.36
N CYS A 51 -2.68 14.76 2.96
CA CYS A 51 -1.60 14.17 3.75
C CYS A 51 -2.14 13.38 4.94
N LEU A 52 -3.05 13.94 5.73
CA LEU A 52 -3.62 13.24 6.89
C LEU A 52 -4.37 11.96 6.47
N VAL A 53 -5.11 12.00 5.35
CA VAL A 53 -5.77 10.81 4.81
C VAL A 53 -4.74 9.75 4.39
N HIS A 54 -3.66 10.12 3.68
CA HIS A 54 -2.58 9.20 3.35
C HIS A 54 -1.93 8.58 4.59
N GLY A 55 -1.59 9.41 5.58
CA GLY A 55 -0.96 8.97 6.82
C GLY A 55 -1.81 7.97 7.60
N LEU A 56 -3.11 8.24 7.74
CA LEU A 56 -4.06 7.34 8.39
C LEU A 56 -4.25 6.03 7.60
N THR A 57 -4.31 6.10 6.27
CA THR A 57 -4.38 4.90 5.42
C THR A 57 -3.14 4.02 5.63
N TYR A 58 -1.94 4.60 5.58
CA TYR A 58 -0.70 3.84 5.78
C TYR A 58 -0.61 3.20 7.16
N ALA A 59 -1.07 3.90 8.21
CA ALA A 59 -1.17 3.33 9.55
C ALA A 59 -2.17 2.16 9.61
N ALA A 60 -3.32 2.28 8.94
CA ALA A 60 -4.31 1.20 8.87
C ALA A 60 -3.79 -0.02 8.09
N LEU A 61 -3.06 0.19 6.99
CA LEU A 61 -2.41 -0.87 6.24
C LEU A 61 -1.31 -1.57 7.06
N ALA A 62 -0.51 -0.81 7.82
CA ALA A 62 0.47 -1.37 8.74
C ALA A 62 -0.22 -2.26 9.80
N LEU A 63 -1.36 -1.82 10.33
CA LEU A 63 -2.17 -2.62 11.25
C LEU A 63 -2.65 -3.92 10.60
N VAL A 64 -3.05 -3.91 9.32
CA VAL A 64 -3.37 -5.14 8.59
C VAL A 64 -2.17 -6.10 8.56
N LEU A 65 -0.98 -5.62 8.19
CA LEU A 65 0.23 -6.47 8.17
C LEU A 65 0.61 -7.02 9.56
N VAL A 66 0.34 -6.26 10.62
CA VAL A 66 0.53 -6.71 12.00
C VAL A 66 -0.47 -7.81 12.36
N ARG A 67 -1.77 -7.61 12.06
CA ARG A 67 -2.84 -8.54 12.43
C ARG A 67 -2.82 -9.83 11.61
N GLU A 68 -2.46 -9.73 10.33
CA GLU A 68 -2.38 -10.86 9.41
C GLU A 68 -1.01 -11.57 9.44
N ALA A 69 -0.17 -11.30 10.46
CA ALA A 69 1.11 -11.99 10.64
C ALA A 69 1.02 -13.53 10.55
N PRO A 70 -0.03 -14.21 11.06
CA PRO A 70 -0.20 -15.65 10.87
C PRO A 70 -0.39 -16.05 9.39
N ALA A 71 -1.14 -15.27 8.61
CA ALA A 71 -1.34 -15.52 7.17
C ALA A 71 -0.01 -15.40 6.41
N PHE A 72 0.81 -14.41 6.77
CA PHE A 72 2.18 -14.32 6.29
C PHE A 72 3.01 -15.53 6.74
N ALA A 73 2.96 -15.92 8.02
CA ALA A 73 3.74 -17.06 8.52
C ALA A 73 3.43 -18.38 7.77
N ALA A 74 2.17 -18.58 7.37
CA ALA A 74 1.70 -19.72 6.62
C ALA A 74 2.12 -19.74 5.13
N THR A 75 2.69 -18.65 4.60
CA THR A 75 3.10 -18.55 3.19
C THR A 75 4.58 -18.89 2.97
N ASN A 76 5.03 -18.77 1.71
CA ASN A 76 6.42 -18.98 1.32
C ASN A 76 7.39 -17.95 1.96
N ARG A 77 8.69 -18.30 1.97
CA ARG A 77 9.72 -17.49 2.64
C ARG A 77 9.82 -16.06 2.10
N ILE A 78 9.58 -15.87 0.80
CA ILE A 78 9.68 -14.57 0.13
C ILE A 78 8.58 -13.64 0.64
N ALA A 79 7.32 -14.08 0.60
CA ALA A 79 6.21 -13.27 1.10
C ALA A 79 6.29 -13.03 2.62
N ARG A 80 6.92 -13.92 3.40
CA ARG A 80 7.27 -13.60 4.80
C ARG A 80 8.31 -12.49 4.92
N ALA A 81 9.33 -12.52 4.07
CA ALA A 81 10.38 -11.52 4.09
C ALA A 81 9.86 -10.14 3.66
N THR A 82 8.97 -10.07 2.67
CA THR A 82 8.40 -8.79 2.21
C THR A 82 7.64 -8.06 3.32
N ARG A 83 7.03 -8.76 4.28
CA ARG A 83 6.41 -8.13 5.45
C ARG A 83 7.39 -7.24 6.23
N TRP A 84 8.66 -7.64 6.32
CA TRP A 84 9.71 -6.89 7.00
C TRP A 84 10.19 -5.66 6.23
N VAL A 85 9.88 -5.56 4.94
CA VAL A 85 10.12 -4.37 4.12
C VAL A 85 8.88 -3.46 4.15
N LEU A 86 7.70 -4.05 3.93
CA LEU A 86 6.43 -3.33 3.84
C LEU A 86 6.06 -2.64 5.14
N LEU A 87 6.25 -3.30 6.28
CA LEU A 87 5.87 -2.75 7.58
C LEU A 87 6.64 -1.46 7.92
N PRO A 88 7.98 -1.41 7.90
CA PRO A 88 8.70 -0.17 8.15
C PRO A 88 8.41 0.88 7.10
N SER A 89 8.27 0.53 5.81
CA SER A 89 7.85 1.48 4.77
C SER A 89 6.52 2.16 5.09
N LEU A 90 5.50 1.38 5.46
CA LEU A 90 4.19 1.91 5.83
C LEU A 90 4.25 2.78 7.09
N VAL A 91 5.00 2.36 8.10
CA VAL A 91 5.16 3.15 9.34
C VAL A 91 5.87 4.47 9.06
N THR A 92 6.95 4.46 8.28
CA THR A 92 7.69 5.68 7.91
C THR A 92 6.79 6.63 7.12
N LEU A 93 6.04 6.14 6.14
CA LEU A 93 5.12 6.96 5.36
C LEU A 93 3.97 7.49 6.22
N ALA A 94 3.40 6.65 7.09
CA ALA A 94 2.35 7.08 8.03
C ALA A 94 2.83 8.24 8.90
N LEU A 95 4.01 8.10 9.50
CA LEU A 95 4.60 9.17 10.32
C LEU A 95 4.90 10.42 9.48
N GLY A 96 5.50 10.27 8.29
CA GLY A 96 5.79 11.39 7.40
C GLY A 96 4.54 12.20 7.05
N PHE A 97 3.49 11.53 6.60
CA PHE A 97 2.23 12.15 6.20
C PHE A 97 1.38 12.67 7.36
N LEU A 98 1.50 12.11 8.57
CA LEU A 98 0.81 12.61 9.77
C LEU A 98 1.53 13.77 10.46
N THR A 99 2.85 13.90 10.26
CA THR A 99 3.68 14.83 11.03
C THR A 99 4.57 15.71 10.16
N ALA A 100 5.55 15.12 9.48
CA ALA A 100 6.59 15.85 8.78
C ALA A 100 6.02 16.73 7.65
N VAL A 101 5.20 16.15 6.76
CA VAL A 101 4.63 16.90 5.63
C VAL A 101 3.69 18.01 6.11
N PRO A 102 2.68 17.75 6.97
CA PRO A 102 1.83 18.84 7.50
C PRO A 102 2.63 19.95 8.20
N ALA A 103 3.67 19.61 8.96
CA ALA A 103 4.52 20.60 9.61
C ALA A 103 5.31 21.43 8.58
N MET A 104 5.95 20.78 7.60
CA MET A 104 6.69 21.49 6.55
C MET A 104 5.78 22.40 5.73
N THR A 105 4.57 21.94 5.39
CA THR A 105 3.56 22.75 4.72
C THR A 105 3.14 23.95 5.57
N ALA A 106 2.85 23.76 6.86
CA ALA A 106 2.44 24.84 7.76
C ALA A 106 3.54 25.91 7.96
N TYR A 107 4.80 25.47 8.02
CA TYR A 107 5.96 26.35 8.19
C TYR A 107 6.60 26.81 6.87
N HIS A 108 5.99 26.51 5.72
CA HIS A 108 6.47 26.88 4.38
C HIS A 108 7.92 26.45 4.12
N VAL A 109 8.29 25.26 4.60
CA VAL A 109 9.61 24.67 4.42
C VAL A 109 9.69 24.05 3.03
N THR A 110 10.37 24.72 2.10
CA THR A 110 10.48 24.31 0.69
C THR A 110 11.91 23.97 0.25
N SER A 111 12.91 24.12 1.14
CA SER A 111 14.31 23.82 0.84
C SER A 111 15.13 23.60 2.11
N GLY A 112 16.33 23.03 1.94
CA GLY A 112 17.31 22.82 3.01
C GLY A 112 17.28 21.40 3.58
N VAL A 113 18.21 21.11 4.51
CA VAL A 113 18.53 19.75 4.96
C VAL A 113 17.30 18.97 5.45
N VAL A 114 16.38 19.61 6.18
CA VAL A 114 15.17 18.95 6.68
C VAL A 114 14.26 18.52 5.52
N TYR A 115 14.06 19.41 4.55
CA TYR A 115 13.27 19.14 3.35
C TYR A 115 13.90 17.99 2.55
N ASP A 116 15.19 18.11 2.22
CA ASP A 116 15.91 17.15 1.37
C ASP A 116 15.96 15.75 2.00
N VAL A 117 16.28 15.67 3.30
CA VAL A 117 16.34 14.39 4.02
C VAL A 117 14.96 13.77 4.15
N SER A 118 13.91 14.55 4.44
CA SER A 118 12.55 14.04 4.54
C SER A 118 12.05 13.50 3.19
N GLY A 119 12.31 14.20 2.09
CA GLY A 119 11.98 13.75 0.74
C GLY A 119 12.72 12.48 0.34
N LEU A 120 14.00 12.36 0.70
CA LEU A 120 14.78 11.16 0.46
C LEU A 120 14.24 9.95 1.25
N VAL A 121 13.92 10.15 2.53
CA VAL A 121 13.32 9.11 3.39
C VAL A 121 11.97 8.67 2.83
N ALA A 122 11.11 9.62 2.43
CA ALA A 122 9.82 9.34 1.83
C ALA A 122 9.97 8.55 0.52
N THR A 123 10.91 8.95 -0.34
CA THR A 123 11.22 8.27 -1.61
C THR A 123 11.60 6.81 -1.38
N PHE A 124 12.55 6.53 -0.47
CA PHE A 124 12.95 5.16 -0.17
C PHE A 124 11.85 4.34 0.50
N ALA A 125 11.07 4.95 1.39
CA ALA A 125 9.94 4.28 2.02
C ALA A 125 8.88 3.88 0.99
N PHE A 126 8.54 4.80 0.07
CA PHE A 126 7.58 4.55 -1.01
C PHE A 126 8.10 3.54 -2.04
N LEU A 127 9.38 3.60 -2.41
CA LEU A 127 10.00 2.60 -3.28
C LEU A 127 9.98 1.21 -2.62
N GLY A 128 10.35 1.13 -1.34
CA GLY A 128 10.25 -0.12 -0.57
C GLY A 128 8.82 -0.65 -0.48
N LEU A 129 7.84 0.25 -0.39
CA LEU A 129 6.41 -0.09 -0.40
C LEU A 129 6.02 -0.70 -1.75
N ILE A 130 6.30 -0.03 -2.87
CA ILE A 130 5.98 -0.50 -4.23
C ILE A 130 6.67 -1.83 -4.53
N LEU A 131 8.00 -1.90 -4.35
CA LEU A 131 8.78 -3.10 -4.66
C LEU A 131 8.38 -4.26 -3.75
N GLY A 132 8.20 -4.01 -2.45
CA GLY A 132 7.75 -5.01 -1.49
C GLY A 132 6.37 -5.57 -1.85
N ALA A 133 5.45 -4.72 -2.30
CA ALA A 133 4.08 -5.10 -2.65
C ALA A 133 4.04 -5.88 -3.98
N LEU A 134 4.84 -5.47 -4.96
CA LEU A 134 5.02 -6.19 -6.22
C LEU A 134 5.58 -7.59 -5.97
N VAL A 135 6.66 -7.70 -5.20
CA VAL A 135 7.24 -9.00 -4.82
C VAL A 135 6.24 -9.85 -4.04
N LEU A 136 5.47 -9.24 -3.14
CA LEU A 136 4.42 -9.93 -2.38
C LEU A 136 3.33 -10.49 -3.30
N GLY A 137 2.84 -9.70 -4.26
CA GLY A 137 1.85 -10.13 -5.26
C GLY A 137 2.36 -11.32 -6.08
N LEU A 138 3.58 -11.22 -6.61
CA LEU A 138 4.22 -12.30 -7.37
C LEU A 138 4.43 -13.57 -6.54
N ALA A 139 4.86 -13.42 -5.28
CA ALA A 139 5.03 -14.52 -4.36
C ALA A 139 3.69 -15.19 -3.99
N ALA A 140 2.58 -14.44 -4.02
CA ALA A 140 1.24 -14.93 -3.69
C ALA A 140 0.52 -15.64 -4.85
N LEU A 141 0.92 -15.39 -6.10
CA LEU A 141 0.26 -15.89 -7.32
C LEU A 141 0.05 -17.40 -7.33
N ARG A 142 1.04 -18.17 -6.85
CA ARG A 142 1.02 -19.64 -6.97
C ARG A 142 0.24 -20.34 -5.86
N THR A 143 0.21 -19.77 -4.66
CA THR A 143 -0.31 -20.48 -3.47
C THR A 143 -1.70 -20.01 -3.05
N ARG A 144 -2.18 -18.85 -3.55
CA ARG A 144 -3.39 -18.16 -3.06
C ARG A 144 -3.42 -17.96 -1.52
N ALA A 145 -2.28 -18.12 -0.85
CA ALA A 145 -2.18 -18.17 0.61
C ALA A 145 -2.47 -16.81 1.28
N LEU A 146 -2.46 -15.72 0.51
CA LEU A 146 -2.80 -14.37 0.98
C LEU A 146 -4.19 -13.92 0.52
N GLY A 147 -4.99 -14.83 -0.03
CA GLY A 147 -6.37 -14.57 -0.42
C GLY A 147 -6.52 -13.50 -1.50
N THR A 148 -7.60 -12.72 -1.41
CA THR A 148 -7.96 -11.68 -2.38
C THR A 148 -6.88 -10.60 -2.50
N GLY A 149 -6.28 -10.18 -1.39
CA GLY A 149 -5.22 -9.17 -1.42
C GLY A 149 -4.02 -9.56 -2.27
N GLY A 150 -3.57 -10.82 -2.17
CA GLY A 150 -2.47 -11.32 -3.00
C GLY A 150 -2.77 -11.29 -4.51
N GLN A 151 -4.04 -11.51 -4.90
CA GLN A 151 -4.47 -11.44 -6.30
C GLN A 151 -4.49 -10.00 -6.81
N VAL A 152 -4.99 -9.06 -6.01
CA VAL A 152 -4.99 -7.63 -6.35
C VAL A 152 -3.54 -7.12 -6.46
N LEU A 153 -2.66 -7.49 -5.53
CA LEU A 153 -1.24 -7.13 -5.60
C LEU A 153 -0.54 -7.68 -6.84
N ALA A 154 -0.94 -8.84 -7.34
CA ALA A 154 -0.38 -9.36 -8.59
C ALA A 154 -0.74 -8.51 -9.83
N LEU A 155 -1.83 -7.74 -9.76
CA LEU A 155 -2.19 -6.77 -10.81
C LEU A 155 -1.23 -5.57 -10.86
N MET A 156 -0.37 -5.38 -9.85
CA MET A 156 0.64 -4.32 -9.90
C MET A 156 1.57 -4.45 -11.11
N LEU A 157 1.88 -5.67 -11.56
CA LEU A 157 2.76 -5.89 -12.71
C LEU A 157 2.15 -5.36 -14.02
N PRO A 158 0.92 -5.77 -14.43
CA PRO A 158 0.29 -5.17 -15.61
C PRO A 158 0.02 -3.67 -15.42
N VAL A 159 -0.35 -3.21 -14.23
CA VAL A 159 -0.53 -1.76 -13.96
C VAL A 159 0.78 -1.00 -14.17
N LEU A 160 1.91 -1.51 -13.69
CA LEU A 160 3.23 -0.93 -13.95
C LEU A 160 3.52 -0.86 -15.45
N GLY A 161 3.22 -1.93 -16.19
CA GLY A 161 3.37 -1.97 -17.64
C GLY A 161 2.52 -0.89 -18.33
N VAL A 162 1.27 -0.69 -17.91
CA VAL A 162 0.39 0.37 -18.42
C VAL A 162 0.94 1.75 -18.05
N THR A 163 1.39 1.98 -16.82
CA THR A 163 1.97 3.27 -16.41
C THR A 163 3.21 3.61 -17.24
N VAL A 164 4.09 2.65 -17.49
CA VAL A 164 5.27 2.84 -18.37
C VAL A 164 4.85 3.10 -19.81
N LEU A 165 3.83 2.40 -20.31
CA LEU A 165 3.31 2.64 -21.65
C LEU A 165 2.70 4.05 -21.79
N LEU A 166 1.98 4.51 -20.77
CA LEU A 166 1.45 5.88 -20.70
C LEU A 166 2.60 6.89 -20.70
N GLN A 167 3.71 6.62 -20.01
CA GLN A 167 4.87 7.52 -20.04
C GLN A 167 5.41 7.78 -21.45
N VAL A 168 5.27 6.80 -22.35
CA VAL A 168 5.70 6.93 -23.76
C VAL A 168 4.60 7.51 -24.65
N LEU A 169 3.36 7.04 -24.50
CA LEU A 169 2.26 7.34 -25.43
C LEU A 169 1.41 8.54 -25.02
N ALA A 170 1.30 8.82 -23.72
CA ALA A 170 0.46 9.87 -23.16
C ALA A 170 1.09 10.38 -21.84
N PRO A 171 2.22 11.12 -21.88
CA PRO A 171 3.00 11.44 -20.69
C PRO A 171 2.22 12.14 -19.57
N LEU A 172 1.23 12.97 -19.91
CA LEU A 172 0.36 13.63 -18.93
C LEU A 172 -0.52 12.65 -18.13
N TRP A 173 -0.72 11.44 -18.65
CA TRP A 173 -1.47 10.38 -17.96
C TRP A 173 -0.55 9.42 -17.20
N ALA A 174 0.77 9.55 -17.33
CA ALA A 174 1.72 8.71 -16.63
C ALA A 174 1.82 9.13 -15.17
N HIS A 175 1.12 8.41 -14.29
CA HIS A 175 0.99 8.81 -12.90
C HIS A 175 1.18 7.62 -11.94
N PRO A 176 1.89 7.81 -10.80
CA PRO A 176 2.09 6.75 -9.81
C PRO A 176 0.79 6.31 -9.12
N ALA A 177 -0.27 7.13 -9.14
CA ALA A 177 -1.55 6.85 -8.49
C ALA A 177 -2.17 5.50 -8.86
N TYR A 178 -1.97 4.99 -10.09
CA TYR A 178 -2.51 3.70 -10.49
C TYR A 178 -1.88 2.54 -9.70
N LEU A 179 -0.56 2.61 -9.50
CA LEU A 179 0.18 1.62 -8.71
C LEU A 179 -0.16 1.75 -7.24
N GLU A 180 -0.20 2.97 -6.73
CA GLU A 180 -0.57 3.25 -5.35
C GLU A 180 -1.98 2.73 -5.01
N THR A 181 -2.96 3.00 -5.87
CA THR A 181 -4.34 2.49 -5.74
C THR A 181 -4.36 0.97 -5.64
N THR A 182 -3.68 0.30 -6.58
CA THR A 182 -3.63 -1.17 -6.64
C THR A 182 -2.96 -1.74 -5.39
N LEU A 183 -1.87 -1.11 -4.95
CA LEU A 183 -1.13 -1.49 -3.76
C LEU A 183 -1.97 -1.35 -2.49
N GLN A 184 -2.61 -0.19 -2.29
CA GLN A 184 -3.38 0.10 -1.08
C GLN A 184 -4.59 -0.85 -0.97
N LEU A 185 -5.32 -1.05 -2.06
CA LEU A 185 -6.43 -2.00 -2.10
C LEU A 185 -5.96 -3.44 -1.87
N GLY A 186 -4.84 -3.82 -2.48
CA GLY A 186 -4.25 -5.14 -2.32
C GLY A 186 -3.85 -5.42 -0.87
N LEU A 187 -3.09 -4.51 -0.26
CA LEU A 187 -2.67 -4.61 1.14
C LEU A 187 -3.86 -4.59 2.11
N ALA A 188 -4.89 -3.78 1.87
CA ALA A 188 -6.10 -3.74 2.68
C ALA A 188 -6.84 -5.08 2.70
N LEU A 189 -6.70 -5.90 1.66
CA LEU A 189 -7.38 -7.19 1.47
C LEU A 189 -6.47 -8.41 1.72
N VAL A 190 -5.20 -8.22 2.11
CA VAL A 190 -4.29 -9.35 2.41
C VAL A 190 -4.88 -10.21 3.52
N GLY A 191 -4.85 -11.54 3.36
CA GLY A 191 -5.38 -12.48 4.35
C GLY A 191 -6.90 -12.72 4.24
N VAL A 192 -7.64 -11.83 3.55
CA VAL A 192 -9.07 -12.02 3.31
C VAL A 192 -9.28 -13.21 2.38
N GLY A 193 -9.94 -14.25 2.90
CA GLY A 193 -10.23 -15.47 2.14
C GLY A 193 -9.01 -16.36 1.93
N ALA A 194 -7.94 -16.18 2.71
CA ALA A 194 -6.80 -17.07 2.70
C ALA A 194 -7.20 -18.50 3.14
N THR A 195 -6.76 -19.50 2.38
CA THR A 195 -6.94 -20.91 2.74
C THR A 195 -5.94 -21.28 3.83
N ALA A 196 -6.42 -21.69 5.00
CA ALA A 196 -5.54 -22.19 6.06
C ALA A 196 -4.83 -23.48 5.58
N PRO A 197 -3.55 -23.71 5.94
CA PRO A 197 -2.93 -25.01 5.72
C PRO A 197 -3.75 -26.08 6.44
N ALA A 198 -4.12 -27.15 5.72
CA ALA A 198 -4.73 -28.32 6.35
C ALA A 198 -3.75 -28.81 7.43
N THR A 199 -4.12 -28.66 8.69
CA THR A 199 -3.39 -29.29 9.78
C THR A 199 -3.58 -30.78 9.54
N THR A 200 -2.54 -31.46 9.07
CA THR A 200 -2.50 -32.91 8.98
C THR A 200 -2.63 -33.43 10.40
N GLY A 201 -3.87 -33.64 10.83
CA GLY A 201 -4.20 -34.34 12.05
C GLY A 201 -3.55 -35.70 11.97
N ARG A 202 -2.46 -35.87 12.72
CA ARG A 202 -1.90 -37.16 13.03
C ARG A 202 -2.95 -37.89 13.84
N SER A 203 -3.83 -38.61 13.15
CA SER A 203 -4.72 -39.62 13.70
C SER A 203 -3.82 -40.63 14.41
N VAL A 204 -3.63 -40.45 15.71
CA VAL A 204 -3.14 -41.50 16.60
C VAL A 204 -4.24 -42.56 16.59
N LEU A 205 -4.05 -43.60 15.78
CA LEU A 205 -4.87 -44.80 15.86
C LEU A 205 -4.71 -45.36 17.29
N PRO A 206 -5.80 -45.57 18.05
CA PRO A 206 -5.71 -46.26 19.32
C PRO A 206 -5.20 -47.68 19.06
N SER A 207 -4.16 -48.05 19.79
CA SER A 207 -3.62 -49.41 19.87
C SER A 207 -4.76 -50.39 20.15
N GLN A 208 -5.00 -51.32 19.23
CA GLN A 208 -5.76 -52.53 19.51
C GLN A 208 -4.94 -53.36 20.50
N VAL A 209 -5.32 -53.30 21.77
CA VAL A 209 -5.00 -54.32 22.77
C VAL A 209 -6.20 -55.26 22.80
N GLY A 210 -5.97 -56.52 22.47
CA GLY A 210 -6.97 -57.60 22.44
C GLY A 210 -6.40 -58.82 21.76
#